data_AF-A0A7W0D218-F1
#
_entry.id   AF-A0A7W0D218-F1
#
_cell.length_a   1.000
_cell.length_b   1.000
_cell.length_c   1.000
_cell.angle_alpha   90.00
_cell.angle_beta   90.00
_cell.angle_gamma   90.00
#
_symmetry.space_group_name_H-M   'P 1'
#
loop_
_entity.id
_entity.type
_entity.pdbx_description
1 polymer ?
#
loop_
_entity_poly.entity_id
_entity_poly.type
_entity_poly.pdbx_seq_one_letter_code
_entity_poly.pdbx_strand_id
1 'polypeptide(L)'
;TGVASSTYYDRRKSEQRTTTKKTIAVLRGRPVTNHSFTRSGEAVSDEQIEEWLMELVSGEEHSYGYLMLNECLRIQHNLIINKKKTYRLCKKLGILHPQRRKKIHYPRKLARNHTITRSNQLWQLDIKYGYVAGYDQFFYMAGIIDVFDRSIVGYHLGSSCDAKQVCQAVRTAL
;
A
#
# COMPACT_ATOMS: atom_id res chain seq x y z
N THR A 1 40.72 8.93 24.64
CA THR A 1 39.91 9.36 25.79
C THR A 1 38.53 8.72 25.71
N GLY A 2 38.32 7.65 26.48
CA GLY A 2 37.16 6.76 26.41
C GLY A 2 36.08 7.07 27.45
N VAL A 3 35.33 8.14 27.25
CA VAL A 3 34.10 8.41 27.99
C VAL A 3 32.94 8.22 27.01
N ALA A 4 31.90 7.48 27.40
CA ALA A 4 30.75 7.23 26.52
C ALA A 4 29.99 8.53 26.22
N SER A 5 29.51 8.67 24.98
CA SER A 5 28.81 9.86 24.51
C SER A 5 27.47 10.14 25.21
N SER A 6 26.96 9.15 25.96
CA SER A 6 25.76 9.26 26.78
C SER A 6 26.03 9.83 28.18
N THR A 7 27.28 10.03 28.56
CA THR A 7 27.60 10.54 29.90
C THR A 7 27.27 12.03 30.02
N TYR A 8 26.83 12.41 31.22
CA TYR A 8 26.56 13.79 31.60
C TYR A 8 27.72 14.73 31.25
N TYR A 9 28.96 14.30 31.46
CA TYR A 9 30.16 15.10 31.22
C TYR A 9 30.41 15.38 29.73
N ASP A 10 30.16 14.42 28.84
CA ASP A 10 30.36 14.60 27.40
C ASP A 10 29.27 15.51 26.79
N ARG A 11 28.01 15.35 27.26
CA ARG A 11 26.91 16.25 26.91
C ARG A 11 27.20 17.69 27.33
N ARG A 12 27.63 17.92 28.57
CA ARG A 12 27.94 19.26 29.10
C ARG A 12 29.12 19.92 28.36
N LYS A 13 30.11 19.12 27.94
CA LYS A 13 31.24 19.56 27.09
C LYS A 13 30.79 19.92 25.67
N SER A 14 29.80 19.20 25.13
CA SER A 14 29.21 19.52 23.83
C SER A 14 28.38 20.81 23.85
N GLU A 15 27.64 21.06 24.95
CA GLU A 15 26.88 22.29 25.16
C GLU A 15 27.82 23.52 25.24
N GLN A 16 28.96 23.41 25.91
CA GLN A 16 29.98 24.47 25.99
C GLN A 16 30.72 24.75 24.66
N ARG A 17 30.75 23.79 23.72
CA ARG A 17 31.40 23.93 22.40
C ARG A 17 30.56 24.65 21.34
N THR A 18 29.28 24.93 21.63
CA THR A 18 28.33 25.51 20.65
C THR A 18 28.64 26.95 20.24
N THR A 19 29.57 27.65 20.88
CA THR A 19 29.91 29.05 20.56
C THR A 19 31.10 29.24 19.62
N THR A 20 31.81 28.18 19.21
CA THR A 20 32.94 28.35 18.27
C THR A 20 33.05 27.20 17.28
N LYS A 21 32.89 27.55 15.99
CA LYS A 21 33.13 26.76 14.76
C LYS A 21 32.05 25.73 14.38
N LYS A 22 31.15 26.15 13.47
CA LYS A 22 30.46 25.24 12.52
C LYS A 22 31.50 24.70 11.52
N THR A 23 32.27 23.70 11.93
CA THR A 23 33.06 22.88 11.00
C THR A 23 32.14 21.78 10.47
N ILE A 24 32.25 21.51 9.16
CA ILE A 24 31.49 20.51 8.39
C ILE A 24 31.21 19.28 9.25
N ALA A 25 29.93 18.97 9.45
CA ALA A 25 29.52 17.78 10.19
C ALA A 25 30.12 16.55 9.52
N VAL A 26 31.09 15.90 10.17
CA VAL A 26 31.63 14.62 9.71
C VAL A 26 30.46 13.64 9.65
N LEU A 27 30.03 13.29 8.44
CA LEU A 27 28.97 12.32 8.22
C LEU A 27 29.41 10.99 8.85
N ARG A 28 28.78 10.62 9.97
CA ARG A 28 29.04 9.35 10.63
C ARG A 28 28.32 8.24 9.86
N GLY A 29 29.04 7.18 9.49
CA GLY A 29 28.49 6.01 8.80
C GLY A 29 29.29 5.60 7.56
N ARG A 30 28.86 4.55 6.87
CA ARG A 30 29.45 4.15 5.59
C ARG A 30 29.12 5.23 4.55
N PRO A 31 30.12 5.74 3.80
CA PRO A 31 29.85 6.71 2.75
C PRO A 31 28.91 6.13 1.70
N VAL A 32 28.14 7.00 1.07
CA VAL A 32 27.28 6.62 -0.05
C VAL A 32 28.17 6.12 -1.19
N THR A 33 27.87 4.94 -1.72
CA THR A 33 28.57 4.40 -2.90
C THR A 33 28.14 5.13 -4.16
N ASN A 34 29.11 5.64 -4.93
CA ASN A 34 28.92 6.39 -6.18
C ASN A 34 29.00 5.52 -7.45
N HIS A 35 29.02 4.19 -7.28
CA HIS A 35 29.02 3.23 -8.39
C HIS A 35 28.28 1.96 -7.99
N SER A 36 27.82 1.22 -8.99
CA SER A 36 27.27 -0.14 -8.87
C SER A 36 28.09 -1.07 -9.76
N PHE A 37 27.89 -2.38 -9.66
CA PHE A 37 28.57 -3.35 -10.50
C PHE A 37 27.59 -4.02 -11.46
N THR A 38 28.04 -4.34 -12.66
CA THR A 38 27.34 -5.29 -13.53
C THR A 38 27.55 -6.73 -13.04
N ARG A 39 26.78 -7.68 -13.58
CA ARG A 39 27.02 -9.11 -13.34
C ARG A 39 28.39 -9.60 -13.84
N SER A 40 29.01 -8.90 -14.79
CA SER A 40 30.38 -9.18 -15.26
C SER A 40 31.46 -8.61 -14.34
N GLY A 41 31.09 -7.82 -13.31
CA GLY A 41 32.04 -7.24 -12.35
C GLY A 41 32.57 -5.85 -12.74
N GLU A 42 32.05 -5.25 -13.80
CA GLU A 42 32.44 -3.91 -14.24
C GLU A 42 31.76 -2.83 -13.38
N ALA A 43 32.51 -1.80 -13.01
CA ALA A 43 31.99 -0.69 -12.23
C ALA A 43 31.26 0.32 -13.13
N VAL A 44 30.01 0.62 -12.81
CA VAL A 44 29.16 1.61 -13.48
C VAL A 44 28.92 2.78 -12.52
N SER A 45 29.25 3.99 -12.96
CA SER A 45 29.09 5.20 -12.15
C SER A 45 27.61 5.57 -11.93
N ASP A 46 27.33 6.36 -10.89
CA ASP A 46 25.98 6.86 -10.65
C ASP A 46 25.49 7.76 -11.79
N GLU A 47 26.38 8.51 -12.44
CA GLU A 47 26.06 9.35 -13.59
C GLU A 47 25.53 8.52 -14.77
N GLN A 48 26.16 7.38 -15.08
CA GLN A 48 25.69 6.50 -16.14
C GLN A 48 24.32 5.88 -15.82
N ILE A 49 24.10 5.53 -14.55
CA ILE A 49 22.80 4.98 -14.11
C ILE A 49 21.71 6.07 -14.17
N GLU A 50 22.06 7.32 -13.87
CA GLU A 50 21.18 8.47 -14.00
C GLU A 50 20.76 8.70 -15.46
N GLU A 51 21.69 8.57 -16.41
CA GLU A 51 21.40 8.64 -17.85
C GLU A 51 20.41 7.56 -18.29
N TRP A 52 20.65 6.29 -17.94
CA TRP A 52 19.73 5.19 -18.27
C TRP A 52 18.35 5.38 -17.65
N LEU A 53 18.28 5.90 -16.41
CA LEU A 53 17.01 6.22 -15.78
C LEU A 53 16.24 7.32 -16.53
N MET A 54 16.93 8.33 -17.04
CA MET A 54 16.32 9.39 -17.85
C MET A 54 15.86 8.85 -19.21
N GLU A 55 16.65 8.01 -19.86
CA GLU A 55 16.31 7.35 -21.13
C GLU A 55 15.03 6.51 -20.99
N LEU A 56 14.94 5.66 -19.96
CA LEU A 56 13.74 4.88 -19.64
C LEU A 56 12.52 5.78 -19.42
N VAL A 57 12.66 6.86 -18.65
CA VAL A 57 11.55 7.77 -18.36
C VAL A 57 11.11 8.58 -19.58
N SER A 58 12.01 8.81 -20.54
CA SER A 58 11.71 9.45 -21.82
C SER A 58 11.13 8.49 -22.87
N GLY A 59 11.30 7.18 -22.67
CA GLY A 59 10.79 6.12 -23.53
C GLY A 59 9.37 5.65 -23.17
N GLU A 60 9.11 4.37 -23.44
CA GLU A 60 7.82 3.72 -23.15
C GLU A 60 7.59 3.52 -21.64
N GLU A 61 8.65 3.53 -20.85
CA GLU A 61 8.65 3.31 -19.41
C GLU A 61 8.36 4.58 -18.58
N HIS A 62 7.89 5.67 -19.21
CA HIS A 62 7.53 6.93 -18.54
C HIS A 62 6.59 6.75 -17.33
N SER A 63 5.72 5.74 -17.36
CA SER A 63 4.74 5.47 -16.31
C SER A 63 5.28 4.65 -15.14
N TYR A 64 6.54 4.19 -15.22
CA TYR A 64 7.12 3.29 -14.24
C TYR A 64 7.59 4.00 -12.97
N GLY A 65 7.21 3.43 -11.82
CA GLY A 65 7.81 3.81 -10.55
C GLY A 65 9.24 3.26 -10.42
N TYR A 66 10.00 3.79 -9.44
CA TYR A 66 11.39 3.42 -9.21
C TYR A 66 11.65 1.91 -9.02
N LEU A 67 10.64 1.12 -8.59
CA LEU A 67 10.75 -0.33 -8.49
C LEU A 67 10.82 -1.00 -9.86
N MET A 68 9.98 -0.56 -10.79
CA MET A 68 9.99 -1.07 -12.17
C MET A 68 11.23 -0.59 -12.91
N LEU A 69 11.61 0.68 -12.74
CA LEU A 69 12.88 1.20 -13.27
C LEU A 69 14.09 0.42 -12.73
N ASN A 70 14.06 0.02 -11.45
CA ASN A 70 15.11 -0.83 -10.88
C ASN A 70 15.18 -2.21 -11.56
N GLU A 71 14.05 -2.80 -11.93
CA GLU A 71 14.05 -4.06 -12.67
C GLU A 71 14.50 -3.86 -14.13
N CYS A 72 14.13 -2.76 -14.80
CA CYS A 72 14.68 -2.41 -16.12
C CYS A 72 16.20 -2.32 -16.08
N LEU A 73 16.76 -1.60 -15.09
CA LEU A 73 18.22 -1.51 -14.89
C LEU A 73 18.89 -2.88 -14.70
N ARG A 74 18.22 -3.81 -14.02
CA ARG A 74 18.74 -5.17 -13.79
C ARG A 74 18.67 -6.06 -15.03
N ILE A 75 17.62 -5.92 -15.84
CA ILE A 75 17.37 -6.76 -17.02
C ILE A 75 18.15 -6.23 -18.23
N GLN A 76 18.04 -4.94 -18.53
CA GLN A 76 18.61 -4.34 -19.73
C GLN A 76 20.13 -4.09 -19.59
N HIS A 77 20.59 -3.67 -18.41
CA HIS A 77 22.00 -3.31 -18.17
C HIS A 77 22.74 -4.28 -17.24
N ASN A 78 22.11 -5.42 -16.88
CA ASN A 78 22.70 -6.44 -15.99
C ASN A 78 23.27 -5.86 -14.67
N LEU A 79 22.67 -4.78 -14.15
CA LEU A 79 23.15 -4.11 -12.94
C LEU A 79 22.83 -4.90 -11.66
N ILE A 80 23.82 -5.06 -10.80
CA ILE A 80 23.65 -5.48 -9.41
C ILE A 80 23.35 -4.21 -8.58
N ILE A 81 22.11 -3.77 -8.64
CA ILE A 81 21.64 -2.58 -7.93
C ILE A 81 20.50 -2.90 -6.96
N ASN A 82 20.49 -2.20 -5.82
CA ASN A 82 19.41 -2.28 -4.84
C ASN A 82 18.39 -1.17 -5.11
N LYS A 83 17.10 -1.49 -5.00
CA LYS A 83 15.98 -0.55 -5.11
C LYS A 83 16.13 0.74 -4.29
N LYS A 84 16.83 0.68 -3.14
CA LYS A 84 17.12 1.88 -2.31
C LYS A 84 18.06 2.87 -3.01
N LYS A 85 19.02 2.37 -3.77
CA LYS A 85 19.94 3.22 -4.55
C LYS A 85 19.20 3.85 -5.72
N THR A 86 18.44 3.05 -6.48
CA THR A 86 17.58 3.56 -7.57
C THR A 86 16.61 4.63 -7.07
N TYR A 87 15.93 4.40 -5.94
CA TYR A 87 15.07 5.42 -5.32
C TYR A 87 15.82 6.74 -5.07
N ARG A 88 17.05 6.67 -4.56
CA ARG A 88 17.87 7.84 -4.23
C ARG A 88 18.30 8.60 -5.49
N LEU A 89 18.63 7.90 -6.58
CA LEU A 89 18.94 8.47 -7.89
C LEU A 89 17.69 9.11 -8.52
N CYS A 90 16.57 8.38 -8.57
CA CYS A 90 15.30 8.93 -9.03
C CYS A 90 14.87 10.19 -8.25
N LYS A 91 15.13 10.20 -6.93
CA LYS A 91 14.88 11.37 -6.08
C LYS A 91 15.78 12.55 -6.44
N LYS A 92 17.07 12.31 -6.71
CA LYS A 92 18.04 13.32 -7.15
C LYS A 92 17.62 13.93 -8.50
N LEU A 93 17.17 13.09 -9.43
CA LEU A 93 16.71 13.51 -10.77
C LEU A 93 15.31 14.15 -10.78
N GLY A 94 14.55 14.08 -9.68
CA GLY A 94 13.19 14.62 -9.62
C GLY A 94 12.14 13.81 -10.39
N ILE A 95 12.45 12.57 -10.79
CA ILE A 95 11.57 11.68 -11.59
C ILE A 95 10.67 10.78 -10.73
N LEU A 96 10.64 10.97 -9.42
CA LEU A 96 9.72 10.21 -8.55
C LEU A 96 8.29 10.70 -8.72
N HIS A 97 7.38 9.79 -9.04
CA HIS A 97 5.96 10.08 -9.04
C HIS A 97 5.47 10.57 -7.68
N PRO A 98 4.47 11.47 -7.64
CA PRO A 98 3.89 11.93 -6.40
C PRO A 98 3.22 10.77 -5.66
N GLN A 99 3.21 10.86 -4.33
CA GLN A 99 2.47 9.93 -3.50
C GLN A 99 0.99 9.91 -3.93
N ARG A 100 0.47 8.71 -4.25
CA ARG A 100 -0.93 8.53 -4.65
C ARG A 100 -1.85 9.13 -3.59
N ARG A 101 -2.55 10.20 -3.95
CA ARG A 101 -3.60 10.80 -3.10
C ARG A 101 -4.84 9.91 -3.18
N LYS A 102 -5.25 9.33 -2.07
CA LYS A 102 -6.53 8.61 -1.98
C LYS A 102 -7.65 9.66 -2.05
N LYS A 103 -8.47 9.62 -3.12
CA LYS A 103 -9.69 10.42 -3.19
C LYS A 103 -10.67 9.87 -2.15
N ILE A 104 -10.90 10.60 -1.07
CA ILE A 104 -11.92 10.26 -0.08
C ILE A 104 -13.23 10.85 -0.59
N HIS A 105 -14.13 9.99 -1.07
CA HIS A 105 -15.48 10.42 -1.44
C HIS A 105 -16.31 10.60 -0.16
N TYR A 106 -16.64 11.85 0.20
CA TYR A 106 -17.53 12.20 1.32
C TYR A 106 -18.78 12.89 0.73
N PRO A 107 -20.01 12.65 1.23
CA PRO A 107 -20.33 12.36 2.63
C PRO A 107 -20.65 10.90 2.96
N ARG A 108 -19.95 10.35 3.95
CA ARG A 108 -20.38 9.13 4.65
C ARG A 108 -21.57 9.52 5.53
N LYS A 109 -22.79 9.14 5.16
CA LYS A 109 -23.85 9.01 6.18
C LYS A 109 -23.35 7.93 7.13
N LEU A 110 -22.93 8.33 8.34
CA LEU A 110 -22.57 7.38 9.38
C LEU A 110 -23.78 6.47 9.61
N ALA A 111 -23.53 5.17 9.76
CA ALA A 111 -24.58 4.23 10.13
C ALA A 111 -25.26 4.73 11.41
N ARG A 112 -26.58 4.86 11.39
CA ARG A 112 -27.34 5.20 12.58
C ARG A 112 -27.43 3.93 13.44
N ASN A 113 -27.00 4.01 14.68
CA ASN A 113 -27.20 2.92 15.63
C ASN A 113 -28.69 2.86 15.99
N HIS A 114 -29.30 1.69 15.82
CA HIS A 114 -30.67 1.41 16.24
C HIS A 114 -30.64 0.55 17.50
N THR A 115 -31.37 0.94 18.54
CA THR A 115 -31.60 0.10 19.72
C THR A 115 -32.78 -0.82 19.42
N ILE A 116 -32.51 -2.12 19.31
CA ILE A 116 -33.52 -3.15 19.02
C ILE A 116 -33.91 -3.84 20.33
N THR A 117 -35.20 -3.83 20.68
CA THR A 117 -35.74 -4.30 21.95
C THR A 117 -36.68 -5.51 21.84
N ARG A 118 -37.15 -5.86 20.63
CA ARG A 118 -38.00 -7.05 20.39
C ARG A 118 -37.86 -7.55 18.95
N SER A 119 -38.26 -8.80 18.70
CA SER A 119 -38.35 -9.36 17.34
C SER A 119 -39.25 -8.52 16.44
N ASN A 120 -38.97 -8.58 15.14
CA ASN A 120 -39.63 -7.89 14.03
C ASN A 120 -39.55 -6.35 14.08
N GLN A 121 -38.51 -5.80 14.72
CA GLN A 121 -38.20 -4.36 14.68
C GLN A 121 -37.19 -3.97 13.60
N LEU A 122 -36.25 -4.86 13.30
CA LEU A 122 -35.24 -4.66 12.27
C LEU A 122 -34.83 -6.00 11.69
N TRP A 123 -34.99 -6.13 10.38
CA TRP A 123 -34.43 -7.25 9.62
C TRP A 123 -33.21 -6.79 8.84
N GLN A 124 -32.22 -7.67 8.75
CA GLN A 124 -31.06 -7.49 7.89
C GLN A 124 -31.06 -8.53 6.79
N LEU A 125 -30.66 -8.12 5.60
CA LEU A 125 -30.58 -8.99 4.43
C LEU A 125 -29.14 -9.00 3.93
N ASP A 126 -28.63 -10.20 3.65
CA ASP A 126 -27.32 -10.41 3.04
C ASP A 126 -27.41 -11.40 1.87
N ILE A 127 -26.66 -11.14 0.80
CA ILE A 127 -26.57 -12.00 -0.38
C ILE A 127 -25.21 -12.67 -0.41
N LYS A 128 -25.21 -13.99 -0.36
CA LYS A 128 -24.04 -14.84 -0.55
C LYS A 128 -24.14 -15.56 -1.89
N TYR A 129 -23.00 -15.85 -2.49
CA TYR A 129 -22.93 -16.73 -3.66
C TYR A 129 -21.83 -17.76 -3.45
N GLY A 130 -21.98 -18.91 -4.09
CA GLY A 130 -20.99 -19.97 -4.04
C GLY A 130 -20.94 -20.73 -5.36
N TYR A 131 -19.77 -21.29 -5.66
CA TYR A 131 -19.58 -22.13 -6.85
C TYR A 131 -19.99 -23.57 -6.56
N VAL A 132 -20.78 -24.17 -7.44
CA VAL A 132 -21.17 -25.58 -7.35
C VAL A 132 -20.24 -26.41 -8.23
N ALA A 133 -19.30 -27.10 -7.61
CA ALA A 133 -18.41 -28.02 -8.30
C ALA A 133 -19.23 -29.13 -9.00
N GLY A 134 -18.93 -29.36 -10.29
CA GLY A 134 -19.61 -30.37 -11.12
C GLY A 134 -20.75 -29.81 -12.00
N TYR A 135 -21.32 -28.66 -11.68
CA TYR A 135 -22.36 -28.02 -12.50
C TYR A 135 -21.85 -26.80 -13.27
N ASP A 136 -20.61 -26.38 -13.01
CA ASP A 136 -19.99 -25.16 -13.55
C ASP A 136 -20.87 -23.91 -13.43
N GLN A 137 -21.57 -23.81 -12.30
CA GLN A 137 -22.56 -22.76 -12.04
C GLN A 137 -22.41 -22.22 -10.62
N PHE A 138 -22.82 -20.96 -10.46
CA PHE A 138 -22.93 -20.33 -9.15
C PHE A 138 -24.35 -20.45 -8.62
N PHE A 139 -24.48 -20.65 -7.31
CA PHE A 139 -25.73 -20.44 -6.59
C PHE A 139 -25.67 -19.10 -5.86
N TYR A 140 -26.84 -18.50 -5.66
CA TYR A 140 -27.04 -17.28 -4.90
C TYR A 140 -28.04 -17.55 -3.79
N MET A 141 -27.72 -17.06 -2.59
CA MET A 141 -28.55 -17.15 -1.40
C MET A 141 -28.75 -15.76 -0.81
N ALA A 142 -29.98 -15.27 -0.79
CA ALA A 142 -30.36 -14.07 -0.03
C ALA A 142 -31.01 -14.51 1.28
N GLY A 143 -30.33 -14.29 2.41
CA GLY A 143 -30.87 -14.60 3.74
C GLY A 143 -31.38 -13.35 4.44
N ILE A 144 -32.57 -13.42 5.01
CA ILE A 144 -33.18 -12.36 5.83
C ILE A 144 -33.17 -12.84 7.27
N ILE A 145 -32.49 -12.09 8.14
CA ILE A 145 -32.34 -12.41 9.56
C ILE A 145 -33.00 -11.33 10.41
N ASP A 146 -33.71 -11.74 11.45
CA ASP A 146 -34.14 -10.83 12.49
C ASP A 146 -32.96 -10.44 13.39
N VAL A 147 -32.75 -9.13 13.60
CA VAL A 147 -31.58 -8.64 14.35
C VAL A 147 -31.67 -8.97 15.85
N PHE A 148 -32.88 -9.07 16.40
CA PHE A 148 -33.11 -9.32 17.82
C PHE A 148 -32.87 -10.77 18.20
N ASP A 149 -33.61 -11.71 17.59
CA ASP A 149 -33.57 -13.13 17.97
C ASP A 149 -32.66 -14.00 17.08
N ARG A 150 -32.11 -13.42 16.00
CA ARG A 150 -31.22 -14.10 15.04
C ARG A 150 -31.88 -15.24 14.25
N SER A 151 -33.21 -15.31 14.25
CA SER A 151 -33.96 -16.24 13.42
C SER A 151 -33.89 -15.83 11.94
N ILE A 152 -33.89 -16.82 11.06
CA ILE A 152 -34.04 -16.59 9.62
C ILE A 152 -35.53 -16.44 9.34
N VAL A 153 -35.96 -15.22 9.04
CA VAL A 153 -37.38 -14.91 8.78
C VAL A 153 -37.77 -15.18 7.33
N GLY A 154 -36.79 -15.22 6.43
CA GLY A 154 -37.01 -15.54 5.02
C GLY A 154 -35.70 -15.75 4.29
N TYR A 155 -35.75 -16.47 3.18
CA TYR A 155 -34.60 -16.62 2.31
C TYR A 155 -35.01 -16.89 0.86
N HIS A 156 -34.09 -16.61 -0.06
CA HIS A 156 -34.14 -17.06 -1.44
C HIS A 156 -32.86 -17.84 -1.74
N LEU A 157 -32.99 -18.96 -2.45
CA LEU A 157 -31.87 -19.75 -2.95
C LEU A 157 -32.14 -20.09 -4.41
N GLY A 158 -31.21 -19.80 -5.31
CA GLY A 158 -31.37 -20.10 -6.73
C GLY A 158 -30.11 -19.86 -7.55
N SER A 159 -30.20 -20.13 -8.85
CA SER A 159 -29.13 -19.83 -9.82
C SER A 159 -29.02 -18.35 -10.16
N SER A 160 -30.03 -17.54 -9.81
CA SER A 160 -29.99 -16.07 -9.85
C SER A 160 -30.59 -15.47 -8.57
N CYS A 161 -30.26 -14.21 -8.28
CA CYS A 161 -30.81 -13.45 -7.16
C CYS A 161 -31.17 -12.02 -7.61
N ASP A 162 -32.23 -11.94 -8.39
CA ASP A 162 -32.85 -10.72 -8.87
C ASP A 162 -33.76 -10.09 -7.82
N ALA A 163 -34.01 -8.78 -7.97
CA ALA A 163 -34.89 -8.03 -7.07
C ALA A 163 -36.28 -8.67 -6.92
N LYS A 164 -36.82 -9.32 -7.96
CA LYS A 164 -38.13 -10.00 -7.90
C LYS A 164 -38.16 -11.12 -6.84
N GLN A 165 -37.11 -11.93 -6.79
CA GLN A 165 -37.01 -13.06 -5.87
C GLN A 165 -36.79 -12.59 -4.44
N VAL A 166 -35.93 -11.57 -4.25
CA VAL A 166 -35.72 -10.93 -2.94
C VAL A 166 -37.01 -10.31 -2.42
N CYS A 167 -37.73 -9.54 -3.25
CA CYS A 167 -39.02 -8.98 -2.87
C CYS A 167 -40.04 -10.07 -2.50
N GLN A 168 -40.03 -11.20 -3.18
CA GLN A 168 -40.91 -12.32 -2.84
C GLN A 168 -40.55 -12.93 -1.49
N ALA A 169 -39.25 -13.16 -1.22
CA ALA A 169 -38.79 -13.67 0.08
C ALA A 169 -39.17 -12.73 1.23
N VAL A 170 -39.08 -11.41 1.03
CA VAL A 170 -39.54 -10.41 2.01
C VAL A 170 -41.05 -10.49 2.21
N ARG A 171 -41.85 -10.60 1.14
CA ARG A 171 -43.32 -10.71 1.25
C ARG A 171 -43.77 -11.96 1.98
N THR A 172 -43.05 -13.07 1.83
CA THR A 172 -43.35 -14.32 2.54
C THR A 172 -42.97 -14.24 4.02
N ALA A 173 -41.99 -13.40 4.38
CA ALA A 173 -41.55 -13.20 5.76
C ALA A 173 -42.44 -12.23 6.57
N LEU A 174 -43.15 -11.33 5.89
CA LEU A 174 -44.12 -10.39 6.48
C LEU A 174 -45.38 -11.10 6.98
#